data_AF-A0A7V0MMC1-F1
#
_entry.id   AF-A0A7V0MMC1-F1
#
_cell.length_a   1.000
_cell.length_b   1.000
_cell.length_c   1.000
_cell.angle_alpha   90.00
_cell.angle_beta   90.00
_cell.angle_gamma   90.00
#
_symmetry.space_group_name_H-M   'P 1'
#
loop_
_entity.id
_entity.type
_entity.pdbx_description
1 polymer ?
#
loop_
_entity_poly.entity_id
_entity_poly.type
_entity_poly.pdbx_seq_one_letter_code
_entity_poly.pdbx_strand_id
1 'polypeptide(L)'
;MKNSLDSRLPDLPEDTTSQQLGQAIARWLFEISCLPELSNFRTTLQLPHLTRKLYGKVLKAHQRYLQYKLNQLRKHGREPTCKRGCAFCCQFMPSGISALEVIFLYDEMHQQKHFSRTFRRFLERQEVIEEISADYRKREQSPVQKGRSVSEEILLEYRQKRIPCPLLTTDGVCLLYSVRPFVCREYFSCSPPSWCDPSHPHYSQALRIAIPLPEDCQSMLDKIDQLLGLNLPETLSEAFLVFTINVARFKPIVWNC
;
A
#
# COMPACT_ATOMS: atom_id res chain seq x y z
N MET A 1 27.68 8.10 3.82
CA MET A 1 26.77 8.99 3.06
C MET A 1 25.37 8.84 3.64
N LYS A 2 24.81 9.90 4.23
CA LYS A 2 23.51 9.86 4.91
C LYS A 2 22.40 9.51 3.91
N ASN A 3 21.61 8.49 4.27
CA ASN A 3 20.56 7.89 3.45
C ASN A 3 19.46 8.90 3.06
N SER A 4 19.07 8.85 1.79
CA SER A 4 18.07 9.71 1.14
C SER A 4 16.60 9.39 1.52
N LEU A 5 16.35 9.07 2.80
CA LEU A 5 15.02 8.99 3.39
C LEU A 5 14.81 10.07 4.47
N ASP A 6 15.85 10.80 4.87
CA ASP A 6 15.74 11.89 5.85
C ASP A 6 15.58 13.24 5.13
N SER A 7 14.45 13.43 4.46
CA SER A 7 13.90 14.78 4.29
C SER A 7 12.71 14.89 5.22
N ARG A 8 13.00 15.06 6.52
CA ARG A 8 12.05 15.55 7.52
C ARG A 8 11.21 16.64 6.87
N LEU A 9 9.93 16.33 6.69
CA LEU A 9 8.93 17.32 6.37
C LEU A 9 9.04 18.44 7.41
N PRO A 10 8.83 19.71 7.06
CA PRO A 10 8.26 20.62 8.04
C PRO A 10 6.96 19.93 8.43
N ASP A 11 6.79 19.63 9.72
CA ASP A 11 5.53 19.11 10.23
C ASP A 11 4.43 19.97 9.62
N LEU A 12 3.68 19.40 8.66
CA LEU A 12 2.51 20.09 8.14
C LEU A 12 1.61 20.20 9.36
N PRO A 13 1.37 21.41 9.89
CA PRO A 13 0.69 21.53 11.16
C PRO A 13 -0.61 20.73 11.10
N GLU A 14 -0.84 19.92 12.13
CA GLU A 14 -2.13 19.28 12.30
C GLU A 14 -3.16 20.38 12.58
N ASP A 15 -3.77 20.85 11.51
CA ASP A 15 -4.88 21.77 11.61
C ASP A 15 -6.19 21.00 11.81
N THR A 16 -7.17 21.71 12.36
CA THR A 16 -8.51 21.18 12.67
C THR A 16 -9.18 20.52 11.47
N THR A 17 -8.95 21.01 10.25
CA THR A 17 -9.57 20.43 9.05
C THR A 17 -8.96 19.07 8.73
N SER A 18 -7.63 18.94 8.81
CA SER A 18 -6.95 17.67 8.59
C SER A 18 -7.32 16.62 9.65
N GLN A 19 -7.49 17.05 10.90
CA GLN A 19 -7.98 16.20 11.99
C GLN A 19 -9.42 15.73 11.75
N GLN A 20 -10.33 16.63 11.36
CA GLN A 20 -11.72 16.27 11.03
C GLN A 20 -11.81 15.27 9.86
N LEU A 21 -10.98 15.46 8.83
CA LEU A 21 -10.91 14.53 7.70
C LEU A 21 -10.36 13.16 8.12
N GLY A 22 -9.35 13.12 8.99
CA GLY A 22 -8.84 11.90 9.60
C GLY A 22 -9.89 11.18 10.44
N GLN A 23 -10.58 11.89 11.33
CA GLN A 23 -11.68 11.37 12.15
C GLN A 23 -12.82 10.80 11.30
N ALA A 24 -13.11 11.41 10.15
CA ALA A 24 -14.11 10.86 9.22
C ALA A 24 -13.69 9.49 8.66
N ILE A 25 -12.41 9.29 8.35
CA ILE A 25 -11.87 8.00 7.91
C ILE A 25 -11.96 6.98 9.05
N ALA A 26 -11.45 7.34 10.23
CA ALA A 26 -11.44 6.51 11.43
C ALA A 26 -12.86 6.06 11.82
N ARG A 27 -13.84 6.97 11.73
CA ARG A 27 -15.26 6.65 11.98
C ARG A 27 -15.75 5.54 11.06
N TRP A 28 -15.52 5.63 9.74
CA TRP A 28 -16.00 4.58 8.83
C TRP A 28 -15.27 3.25 9.03
N LEU A 29 -13.99 3.27 9.39
CA LEU A 29 -13.25 2.07 9.79
C LEU A 29 -13.81 1.47 11.09
N PHE A 30 -14.13 2.30 12.08
CA PHE A 30 -14.78 1.87 13.31
C PHE A 30 -16.10 1.15 13.03
N GLU A 31 -16.95 1.71 12.18
CA GLU A 31 -18.22 1.07 11.76
C GLU A 31 -17.98 -0.29 11.09
N ILE A 32 -16.92 -0.43 10.29
CA ILE A 32 -16.52 -1.74 9.73
C ILE A 32 -16.11 -2.69 10.87
N SER A 33 -15.31 -2.21 11.83
CA SER A 33 -14.87 -3.02 12.98
C SER A 33 -16.00 -3.54 13.88
N CYS A 34 -17.19 -2.92 13.79
CA CYS A 34 -18.38 -3.36 14.53
C CYS A 34 -19.17 -4.47 13.82
N LEU A 35 -18.80 -4.85 12.60
CA LEU A 35 -19.50 -5.89 11.84
C LEU A 35 -19.09 -7.28 12.36
N PRO A 36 -20.04 -8.08 12.89
CA PRO A 36 -19.73 -9.38 13.48
C PRO A 36 -19.16 -10.38 12.47
N GLU A 37 -19.48 -10.24 11.19
CA GLU A 37 -19.04 -11.13 10.11
C GLU A 37 -17.53 -11.12 9.90
N LEU A 38 -16.81 -10.06 10.31
CA LEU A 38 -15.35 -10.00 10.20
C LEU A 38 -14.69 -11.18 10.91
N SER A 39 -15.17 -11.54 12.10
CA SER A 39 -14.62 -12.64 12.92
C SER A 39 -14.76 -14.02 12.28
N ASN A 40 -15.79 -14.19 11.44
CA ASN A 40 -16.06 -15.46 10.75
C ASN A 40 -15.57 -15.45 9.31
N PHE A 41 -15.03 -14.33 8.81
CA PHE A 41 -14.67 -14.18 7.41
C PHE A 41 -13.68 -15.25 6.94
N ARG A 42 -12.70 -15.62 7.78
CA ARG A 42 -11.70 -16.64 7.44
C ARG A 42 -12.32 -18.00 7.09
N THR A 43 -13.44 -18.35 7.69
CA THR A 43 -14.13 -19.64 7.46
C THR A 43 -15.23 -19.52 6.41
N THR A 44 -15.95 -18.40 6.40
CA THR A 44 -17.13 -18.23 5.54
C THR A 44 -16.80 -17.64 4.17
N LEU A 45 -15.75 -16.82 4.07
CA LEU A 45 -15.47 -15.92 2.94
C LEU A 45 -16.65 -15.00 2.60
N GLN A 46 -17.45 -14.63 3.61
CA GLN A 46 -18.63 -13.79 3.46
C GLN A 46 -18.47 -12.47 4.20
N LEU A 47 -18.83 -11.36 3.56
CA LEU A 47 -18.93 -10.04 4.17
C LEU A 47 -20.22 -9.33 3.74
N PRO A 48 -20.84 -8.52 4.62
CA PRO A 48 -22.03 -7.78 4.25
C PRO A 48 -21.72 -6.73 3.17
N HIS A 49 -22.69 -6.46 2.30
CA HIS A 49 -22.63 -5.36 1.33
C HIS A 49 -22.36 -4.01 2.00
N LEU A 50 -22.75 -3.89 3.27
CA LEU A 50 -22.42 -2.74 4.10
C LEU A 50 -20.90 -2.51 4.20
N THR A 51 -20.07 -3.56 4.29
CA THR A 51 -18.60 -3.42 4.29
C THR A 51 -18.09 -2.73 3.03
N ARG A 52 -18.57 -3.12 1.84
CA ARG A 52 -18.23 -2.42 0.58
C ARG A 52 -18.64 -0.95 0.61
N LYS A 53 -19.86 -0.67 1.08
CA LYS A 53 -20.39 0.69 1.17
C LYS A 53 -19.55 1.56 2.11
N LEU A 54 -19.18 1.02 3.27
CA LEU A 54 -18.35 1.71 4.27
C LEU A 54 -16.92 1.92 3.77
N TYR A 55 -16.30 0.89 3.20
CA TYR A 55 -14.94 1.02 2.65
C TYR A 55 -14.87 1.99 1.47
N GLY A 56 -15.92 2.04 0.64
CA GLY A 56 -16.05 3.08 -0.38
C GLY A 56 -16.10 4.50 0.21
N LYS A 57 -16.69 4.69 1.39
CA LYS A 57 -16.63 5.97 2.13
C LYS A 57 -15.24 6.24 2.70
N VAL A 58 -14.57 5.22 3.25
CA VAL A 58 -13.17 5.30 3.71
C VAL A 58 -12.27 5.82 2.59
N LEU A 59 -12.30 5.18 1.40
CA LEU A 59 -11.47 5.60 0.26
C LEU A 59 -11.78 7.02 -0.22
N LYS A 60 -13.07 7.42 -0.25
CA LYS A 60 -13.47 8.79 -0.61
C LYS A 60 -13.02 9.82 0.43
N ALA A 61 -13.11 9.51 1.71
CA ALA A 61 -12.65 10.37 2.80
C ALA A 61 -11.13 10.51 2.77
N HIS A 62 -10.40 9.41 2.58
CA HIS A 62 -8.95 9.40 2.42
C HIS A 62 -8.49 10.23 1.21
N GLN A 63 -9.19 10.14 0.07
CA GLN A 63 -8.89 10.97 -1.09
C GLN A 63 -9.03 12.47 -0.78
N ARG A 64 -10.05 12.87 0.01
CA ARG A 64 -10.23 14.26 0.45
C ARG A 64 -9.12 14.69 1.41
N TYR A 65 -8.74 13.82 2.35
CA TYR A 65 -7.62 14.04 3.28
C TYR A 65 -6.30 14.30 2.52
N LEU A 66 -5.96 13.44 1.57
CA LEU A 66 -4.77 13.61 0.74
C LEU A 66 -4.83 14.90 -0.08
N GLN A 67 -5.96 15.19 -0.73
CA GLN A 67 -6.12 16.42 -1.51
C GLN A 67 -5.92 17.66 -0.64
N TYR A 68 -6.43 17.65 0.59
CA TYR A 68 -6.22 18.72 1.55
C TYR A 68 -4.74 18.89 1.91
N LYS A 69 -4.06 17.81 2.33
CA LYS A 69 -2.63 17.85 2.69
C LYS A 69 -1.74 18.27 1.51
N LEU A 70 -2.05 17.81 0.30
CA LEU A 70 -1.35 18.25 -0.92
C LEU A 70 -1.54 19.74 -1.19
N ASN A 71 -2.74 20.28 -0.96
CA ASN A 71 -2.97 21.73 -1.09
C ASN A 71 -2.19 22.53 -0.03
N GLN A 72 -2.03 22.01 1.19
CA GLN A 72 -1.18 22.65 2.20
C GLN A 72 0.29 22.66 1.76
N LEU A 73 0.80 21.56 1.18
CA LEU A 73 2.15 21.54 0.60
C LEU A 73 2.34 22.64 -0.45
N ARG A 74 1.37 22.81 -1.35
CA ARG A 74 1.41 23.87 -2.37
C ARG A 74 1.51 25.26 -1.76
N LYS A 75 0.73 25.55 -0.72
CA LYS A 75 0.78 26.84 0.01
C LYS A 75 2.15 27.09 0.65
N HIS A 76 2.87 26.04 1.01
CA HIS A 76 4.23 26.11 1.54
C HIS A 76 5.32 26.02 0.44
N GLY A 77 4.97 26.29 -0.83
CA GLY A 77 5.92 26.32 -1.94
C GLY A 77 6.40 24.96 -2.41
N ARG A 78 5.72 23.88 -2.04
CA ARG A 78 6.04 22.50 -2.44
C ARG A 78 4.99 21.98 -3.39
N GLU A 79 5.22 22.11 -4.70
CA GLU A 79 4.28 21.63 -5.72
C GLU A 79 4.50 20.14 -6.01
N PRO A 80 3.52 19.25 -5.76
CA PRO A 80 3.64 17.84 -6.10
C PRO A 80 3.61 17.63 -7.62
N THR A 81 4.58 16.89 -8.16
CA THR A 81 4.69 16.58 -9.60
C THR A 81 4.04 15.25 -10.00
N CYS A 82 3.56 14.48 -9.02
CA CYS A 82 2.90 13.19 -9.22
C CYS A 82 1.54 13.36 -9.89
N LYS A 83 1.31 12.60 -10.96
CA LYS A 83 0.03 12.52 -11.68
C LYS A 83 -0.30 11.07 -12.03
N ARG A 84 -1.56 10.80 -12.37
CA ARG A 84 -1.95 9.49 -12.93
C ARG A 84 -1.07 9.21 -14.17
N GLY A 85 -0.50 8.00 -14.25
CA GLY A 85 0.49 7.63 -15.26
C GLY A 85 1.95 7.78 -14.81
N CYS A 86 2.23 8.46 -13.69
CA CYS A 86 3.54 8.42 -13.05
C CYS A 86 3.72 7.10 -12.30
N ALA A 87 4.73 6.32 -12.66
CA ALA A 87 4.89 4.93 -12.21
C ALA A 87 6.24 4.61 -11.55
N PHE A 88 7.06 5.61 -11.21
CA PHE A 88 8.36 5.37 -10.55
C PHE A 88 8.20 4.70 -9.18
N CYS A 89 7.20 5.07 -8.39
CA CYS A 89 6.88 4.38 -7.14
C CYS A 89 6.30 2.98 -7.36
N CYS A 90 5.79 2.67 -8.55
CA CYS A 90 5.27 1.34 -8.90
C CYS A 90 6.37 0.33 -9.21
N GLN A 91 7.63 0.60 -8.87
CA GLN A 91 8.74 -0.37 -8.84
C GLN A 91 9.11 -0.77 -7.41
N PHE A 92 8.42 -0.19 -6.42
CA PHE A 92 8.63 -0.45 -5.01
C PHE A 92 7.62 -1.53 -4.64
N MET A 93 8.08 -2.61 -4.01
CA MET A 93 7.16 -3.58 -3.44
C MET A 93 6.44 -2.92 -2.26
N PRO A 94 5.11 -2.73 -2.31
CA PRO A 94 4.39 -2.14 -1.19
C PRO A 94 4.44 -3.09 0.01
N SER A 95 4.66 -2.53 1.21
CA SER A 95 4.68 -3.25 2.48
C SER A 95 3.77 -2.55 3.49
N GLY A 96 3.17 -3.28 4.42
CA GLY A 96 2.23 -2.73 5.41
C GLY A 96 0.81 -2.57 4.86
N ILE A 97 0.33 -3.57 4.12
CA ILE A 97 -1.03 -3.58 3.56
C ILE A 97 -1.94 -4.37 4.51
N SER A 98 -3.08 -3.78 4.88
CA SER A 98 -4.04 -4.44 5.75
C SER A 98 -4.73 -5.61 5.07
N ALA A 99 -5.20 -6.57 5.86
CA ALA A 99 -5.98 -7.69 5.37
C ALA A 99 -7.28 -7.23 4.69
N LEU A 100 -7.90 -6.16 5.20
CA LEU A 100 -9.05 -5.53 4.55
C LEU A 100 -8.73 -5.07 3.12
N GLU A 101 -7.59 -4.42 2.91
CA GLU A 101 -7.16 -3.97 1.57
C GLU A 101 -6.91 -5.16 0.62
N VAL A 102 -6.33 -6.25 1.11
CA VAL A 102 -6.11 -7.46 0.31
C VAL A 102 -7.44 -8.07 -0.14
N ILE A 103 -8.45 -8.13 0.73
CA ILE A 103 -9.81 -8.60 0.41
C ILE A 103 -10.40 -7.77 -0.75
N PHE A 104 -10.30 -6.44 -0.69
CA PHE A 104 -10.82 -5.56 -1.74
C PHE A 104 -10.03 -5.64 -3.04
N LEU A 105 -8.70 -5.78 -2.98
CA LEU A 105 -7.88 -6.02 -4.17
C LEU A 105 -8.25 -7.34 -4.86
N TYR A 106 -8.45 -8.39 -4.08
CA TYR A 106 -8.84 -9.71 -4.57
C TYR A 106 -10.23 -9.69 -5.23
N ASP A 107 -11.21 -9.05 -4.59
CA ASP A 107 -12.57 -8.88 -5.09
C ASP A 107 -12.59 -8.09 -6.40
N GLU A 108 -11.98 -6.90 -6.43
CA GLU A 108 -11.97 -6.03 -7.61
C GLU A 108 -11.34 -6.73 -8.81
N MET A 109 -10.26 -7.47 -8.59
CA MET A 109 -9.56 -8.20 -9.65
C MET A 109 -10.40 -9.37 -10.21
N HIS A 110 -11.23 -10.01 -9.38
CA HIS A 110 -12.23 -10.98 -9.88
C HIS A 110 -13.28 -10.29 -10.75
N GLN A 111 -13.81 -9.15 -10.29
CA GLN A 111 -14.82 -8.39 -11.04
C GLN A 111 -14.31 -7.93 -12.40
N GLN A 112 -13.04 -7.51 -12.48
CA GLN A 112 -12.43 -7.05 -13.74
C GLN A 112 -11.96 -8.18 -14.68
N LYS A 113 -12.19 -9.47 -14.34
CA LYS A 113 -11.80 -10.64 -15.16
C LYS A 113 -10.30 -10.70 -15.52
N HIS A 114 -9.45 -10.11 -14.68
CA HIS A 114 -7.99 -10.10 -14.87
C HIS A 114 -7.24 -11.08 -13.94
N PHE A 115 -7.99 -11.84 -13.13
CA PHE A 115 -7.47 -12.72 -12.08
C PHE A 115 -6.25 -13.55 -12.51
N SER A 116 -6.39 -14.44 -13.50
CA SER A 116 -5.34 -15.42 -13.83
C SER A 116 -4.06 -14.80 -14.37
N ARG A 117 -4.14 -13.64 -15.05
CA ARG A 117 -2.95 -12.93 -15.53
C ARG A 117 -2.27 -12.22 -14.37
N THR A 118 -3.04 -11.53 -13.54
CA THR A 118 -2.52 -10.76 -12.41
C THR A 118 -1.95 -11.67 -11.32
N PHE A 119 -2.59 -12.81 -11.03
CA PHE A 119 -2.08 -13.83 -10.11
C PHE A 119 -0.69 -14.36 -10.52
N ARG A 120 -0.49 -14.66 -11.83
CA ARG A 120 0.83 -15.03 -12.36
C ARG A 120 1.87 -13.93 -12.14
N ARG A 121 1.49 -12.67 -12.40
CA ARG A 121 2.37 -11.53 -12.14
C ARG A 121 2.74 -11.44 -10.66
N PHE A 122 1.83 -11.72 -9.74
CA PHE A 122 2.13 -11.75 -8.30
C PHE A 122 3.14 -12.85 -7.95
N LEU A 123 2.99 -14.06 -8.49
CA LEU A 123 3.97 -15.14 -8.34
C LEU A 123 5.36 -14.71 -8.83
N GLU A 124 5.46 -14.15 -10.03
CA GLU A 124 6.73 -13.67 -10.59
C GLU A 124 7.44 -12.65 -9.66
N ARG A 125 6.70 -11.76 -8.99
CA ARG A 125 7.31 -10.79 -8.07
C ARG A 125 7.74 -11.42 -6.76
N GLN A 126 6.98 -12.41 -6.30
CA GLN A 126 7.33 -13.15 -5.09
C GLN A 126 8.58 -14.00 -5.31
N GLU A 127 8.71 -14.67 -6.45
CA GLU A 127 9.92 -15.43 -6.83
C GLU A 127 11.18 -14.55 -6.78
N VAL A 128 11.08 -13.29 -7.25
CA VAL A 128 12.20 -12.35 -7.17
C VAL A 128 12.54 -11.98 -5.72
N ILE A 129 11.54 -11.75 -4.87
CA ILE A 129 11.78 -11.46 -3.44
C ILE A 129 12.44 -12.67 -2.77
N GLU A 130 12.00 -13.88 -3.10
CA GLU A 130 12.56 -15.13 -2.56
C GLU A 130 14.01 -15.36 -3.03
N GLU A 131 14.32 -15.07 -4.29
CA GLU A 131 15.68 -15.10 -4.84
C GLU A 131 16.59 -14.12 -4.07
N ILE A 132 16.16 -12.86 -3.93
CA ILE A 132 16.90 -11.84 -3.18
C ILE A 132 17.11 -12.29 -1.73
N SER A 133 16.05 -12.81 -1.10
CA SER A 133 16.09 -13.28 0.28
C SER A 133 17.04 -14.48 0.44
N ALA A 134 17.06 -15.40 -0.51
CA ALA A 134 17.95 -16.56 -0.50
C ALA A 134 19.42 -16.13 -0.68
N ASP A 135 19.69 -15.21 -1.60
CA ASP A 135 21.03 -14.69 -1.81
C ASP A 135 21.50 -13.84 -0.63
N TYR A 136 20.61 -13.08 0.01
CA TYR A 136 20.89 -12.37 1.24
C TYR A 136 21.32 -13.35 2.35
N ARG A 137 20.55 -14.43 2.58
CA ARG A 137 20.90 -15.50 3.55
C ARG A 137 22.24 -16.16 3.26
N LYS A 138 22.62 -16.35 1.98
CA LYS A 138 23.94 -16.91 1.61
C LYS A 138 25.08 -15.92 1.87
N ARG A 139 24.82 -14.62 1.72
CA ARG A 139 25.78 -13.53 1.93
C ARG A 139 26.02 -13.22 3.41
N GLU A 140 25.15 -13.68 4.33
CA GLU A 140 25.28 -13.43 5.76
C GLU A 140 26.48 -14.17 6.40
N GLN A 141 27.65 -13.51 6.32
CA GLN A 141 28.75 -13.51 7.29
C GLN A 141 29.14 -12.06 7.66
N SER A 142 28.20 -11.09 7.65
CA SER A 142 28.47 -9.71 8.04
C SER A 142 27.23 -9.02 8.62
N PRO A 143 27.42 -8.09 9.58
CA PRO A 143 26.32 -7.45 10.29
C PRO A 143 25.48 -6.58 9.34
N VAL A 144 24.15 -6.70 9.45
CA VAL A 144 23.15 -5.80 8.87
C VAL A 144 23.64 -4.35 9.00
N GLN A 145 23.52 -3.53 7.95
CA GLN A 145 23.99 -2.14 8.03
C GLN A 145 23.28 -1.47 9.21
N LYS A 146 24.06 -0.88 10.14
CA LYS A 146 23.54 -0.29 11.39
C LYS A 146 22.24 0.48 11.15
N GLY A 147 21.14 -0.04 11.69
CA GLY A 147 19.83 0.64 11.75
C GLY A 147 18.80 0.25 10.68
N ARG A 148 19.01 -0.80 9.88
CA ARG A 148 17.96 -1.38 9.01
C ARG A 148 17.60 -2.79 9.44
N SER A 149 16.38 -3.21 9.18
CA SER A 149 15.95 -4.61 9.27
C SER A 149 16.31 -5.38 7.99
N VAL A 150 16.40 -6.70 8.09
CA VAL A 150 16.63 -7.58 6.94
C VAL A 150 15.57 -7.37 5.84
N SER A 151 14.30 -7.23 6.24
CA SER A 151 13.20 -6.96 5.31
C SER A 151 13.39 -5.66 4.54
N GLU A 152 13.87 -4.59 5.19
CA GLU A 152 14.16 -3.33 4.51
C GLU A 152 15.30 -3.47 3.50
N GLU A 153 16.35 -4.24 3.81
CA GLU A 153 17.45 -4.49 2.88
C GLU A 153 16.98 -5.28 1.65
N ILE A 154 16.16 -6.32 1.84
CA ILE A 154 15.55 -7.10 0.76
C ILE A 154 14.69 -6.20 -0.15
N LEU A 155 13.83 -5.35 0.43
CA LEU A 155 12.97 -4.44 -0.34
C LEU A 155 13.77 -3.35 -1.07
N LEU A 156 14.92 -2.93 -0.53
CA LEU A 156 15.84 -2.02 -1.21
C LEU A 156 16.52 -2.68 -2.40
N GLU A 157 16.97 -3.93 -2.27
CA GLU A 157 17.54 -4.70 -3.39
C GLU A 157 16.48 -4.96 -4.47
N TYR A 158 15.24 -5.31 -4.06
CA TYR A 158 14.11 -5.46 -4.99
C TYR A 158 13.88 -4.21 -5.82
N ARG A 159 13.89 -3.03 -5.18
CA ARG A 159 13.72 -1.74 -5.85
C ARG A 159 14.81 -1.51 -6.91
N GLN A 160 16.05 -1.93 -6.65
CA GLN A 160 17.16 -1.77 -7.59
C GLN A 160 16.99 -2.61 -8.86
N LYS A 161 16.25 -3.74 -8.78
CA LYS A 161 15.91 -4.56 -9.96
C LYS A 161 14.89 -3.91 -10.91
N ARG A 162 14.24 -2.80 -10.51
CA ARG A 162 13.27 -2.02 -11.32
C ARG A 162 12.10 -2.83 -11.87
N ILE A 163 11.73 -3.91 -11.19
CA ILE A 163 10.63 -4.76 -11.62
C ILE A 163 9.31 -4.04 -11.33
N PRO A 164 8.45 -3.84 -12.34
CA PRO A 164 7.18 -3.18 -12.13
C PRO A 164 6.24 -3.99 -11.24
N CYS A 165 5.45 -3.29 -10.44
CA CYS A 165 4.36 -3.81 -9.63
C CYS A 165 3.46 -4.76 -10.45
N PRO A 166 2.96 -5.86 -9.87
CA PRO A 166 2.05 -6.80 -10.54
C PRO A 166 0.75 -6.16 -11.02
N LEU A 167 0.38 -4.97 -10.51
CA LEU A 167 -0.83 -4.25 -10.90
C LEU A 167 -0.57 -3.15 -11.93
N LEU A 168 0.68 -2.84 -12.31
CA LEU A 168 0.96 -1.78 -13.27
C LEU A 168 0.61 -2.21 -14.70
N THR A 169 -0.16 -1.42 -15.45
CA THR A 169 -0.41 -1.68 -16.88
C THR A 169 0.72 -1.11 -17.74
N THR A 170 0.74 -1.47 -19.03
CA THR A 170 1.68 -0.92 -20.02
C THR A 170 1.56 0.60 -20.18
N ASP A 171 0.38 1.15 -19.90
CA ASP A 171 0.11 2.59 -20.00
C ASP A 171 0.56 3.37 -18.75
N GLY A 172 1.28 2.73 -17.82
CA GLY A 172 1.78 3.36 -16.60
C GLY A 172 0.71 3.60 -15.54
N VAL A 173 -0.45 2.95 -15.64
CA VAL A 173 -1.56 3.11 -14.69
C VAL A 173 -1.78 1.81 -13.91
N CYS A 174 -2.13 1.91 -12.63
CA CYS A 174 -2.52 0.72 -11.86
C CYS A 174 -3.86 0.16 -12.37
N LEU A 175 -3.91 -1.15 -12.63
CA LEU A 175 -5.10 -1.89 -13.02
C LEU A 175 -6.25 -1.69 -12.04
N LEU A 176 -5.93 -1.69 -10.74
CA LEU A 176 -6.89 -1.56 -9.64
C LEU A 176 -6.78 -0.17 -8.99
N TYR A 177 -6.65 0.89 -9.80
CA TYR A 177 -6.35 2.25 -9.32
C TYR A 177 -7.33 2.75 -8.24
N SER A 178 -8.61 2.39 -8.37
CA SER A 178 -9.71 2.76 -7.46
C SER A 178 -9.51 2.24 -6.04
N VAL A 179 -9.02 1.00 -5.90
CA VAL A 179 -8.83 0.28 -4.63
C VAL A 179 -7.36 0.10 -4.25
N ARG A 180 -6.47 0.96 -4.76
CA ARG A 180 -5.04 0.93 -4.37
C ARG A 180 -4.89 1.01 -2.85
N PRO A 181 -3.95 0.25 -2.26
CA PRO A 181 -3.65 0.33 -0.84
C PRO A 181 -3.26 1.73 -0.38
N PHE A 182 -3.44 2.05 0.90
CA PHE A 182 -3.05 3.29 1.55
C PHE A 182 -1.57 3.57 1.34
N VAL A 183 -0.68 2.61 1.62
CA VAL A 183 0.77 2.78 1.39
C VAL A 183 1.12 3.14 -0.07
N CYS A 184 0.30 2.74 -1.05
CA CYS A 184 0.48 3.11 -2.46
C CYS A 184 0.05 4.56 -2.78
N ARG A 185 -0.58 5.26 -1.84
CA ARG A 185 -1.14 6.61 -1.98
C ARG A 185 -0.41 7.65 -1.13
N GLU A 186 0.49 7.23 -0.24
CA GLU A 186 1.13 8.12 0.72
C GLU A 186 2.35 8.85 0.15
N TYR A 187 2.99 8.31 -0.89
CA TYR A 187 4.25 8.87 -1.42
C TYR A 187 4.03 9.84 -2.59
N PHE A 188 4.67 11.00 -2.48
CA PHE A 188 4.68 12.08 -3.46
C PHE A 188 6.10 12.60 -3.72
N SER A 189 6.30 13.28 -4.84
CA SER A 189 7.53 14.00 -5.18
C SER A 189 7.20 15.46 -5.48
N CYS A 190 8.04 16.36 -4.98
CA CYS A 190 8.04 17.78 -5.33
C CYS A 190 9.24 18.16 -6.21
N SER A 191 9.95 17.17 -6.75
CA SER A 191 10.99 17.32 -7.76
C SER A 191 10.50 16.82 -9.11
N PRO A 192 11.20 17.11 -10.23
CA PRO A 192 10.86 16.53 -11.53
C PRO A 192 10.69 15.00 -11.45
N PRO A 193 9.66 14.40 -12.08
CA PRO A 193 9.37 12.98 -11.92
C PRO A 193 10.55 12.05 -12.22
N SER A 194 11.41 12.39 -13.17
CA SER A 194 12.60 11.59 -13.52
C SER A 194 13.57 11.43 -12.35
N TRP A 195 13.58 12.34 -11.38
CA TRP A 195 14.44 12.23 -10.18
C TRP A 195 13.98 11.11 -9.24
N CYS A 196 12.77 10.56 -9.45
CA CYS A 196 12.31 9.38 -8.73
C CYS A 196 12.97 8.08 -9.24
N ASP A 197 13.66 8.09 -10.38
CA ASP A 197 14.42 6.94 -10.90
C ASP A 197 15.76 6.78 -10.16
N PRO A 198 16.05 5.61 -9.56
CA PRO A 198 17.34 5.33 -8.89
C PRO A 198 18.62 5.55 -9.73
N SER A 199 18.56 5.51 -11.07
CA SER A 199 19.70 5.88 -11.94
C SER A 199 19.85 7.37 -12.21
N HIS A 200 18.87 8.19 -11.87
CA HIS A 200 18.95 9.60 -12.19
C HIS A 200 20.08 10.26 -11.37
N PRO A 201 20.95 11.11 -11.96
CA PRO A 201 22.05 11.75 -11.24
C PRO A 201 21.59 12.53 -10.00
N HIS A 202 20.37 13.07 -10.05
CA HIS A 202 19.73 13.81 -8.96
C HIS A 202 18.82 12.95 -8.07
N TYR A 203 18.87 11.62 -8.13
CA TYR A 203 18.00 10.74 -7.34
C TYR A 203 18.11 11.02 -5.83
N SER A 204 19.32 11.24 -5.33
CA SER A 204 19.57 11.57 -3.91
C SER A 204 19.04 12.95 -3.52
N GLN A 205 18.80 13.83 -4.49
CA GLN A 205 18.33 15.21 -4.30
C GLN A 205 16.81 15.35 -4.47
N ALA A 206 16.11 14.29 -4.89
CA ALA A 206 14.67 14.35 -5.08
C ALA A 206 13.95 14.58 -3.75
N LEU A 207 13.15 15.64 -3.71
CA LEU A 207 12.28 15.96 -2.59
C LEU A 207 11.07 15.02 -2.62
N ARG A 208 11.16 13.94 -1.84
CA ARG A 208 10.09 12.95 -1.67
C ARG A 208 9.37 13.20 -0.35
N ILE A 209 8.05 13.09 -0.38
CA ILE A 209 7.17 13.40 0.74
C ILE A 209 6.27 12.20 0.96
N ALA A 210 6.14 11.76 2.21
CA ALA A 210 5.13 10.81 2.63
C ALA A 210 4.02 11.56 3.38
N ILE A 211 2.76 11.29 3.03
CA ILE A 211 1.58 11.74 3.77
C ILE A 211 0.91 10.48 4.29
N PRO A 212 1.31 9.96 5.46
CA PRO A 212 0.80 8.70 5.97
C PRO A 212 -0.69 8.82 6.34
N LEU A 213 -1.34 7.67 6.41
CA LEU A 213 -2.64 7.57 7.05
C LEU A 213 -2.55 8.04 8.54
N PRO A 214 -3.54 8.77 9.08
CA PRO A 214 -3.55 9.16 10.49
C PRO A 214 -3.48 7.95 11.44
N GLU A 215 -2.82 8.11 12.59
CA GLU A 215 -2.57 7.03 13.56
C GLU A 215 -3.86 6.34 14.05
N ASP A 216 -4.91 7.11 14.34
CA ASP A 216 -6.22 6.55 14.71
C ASP A 216 -6.81 5.64 13.61
N CYS A 217 -6.58 5.99 12.34
CA CYS A 217 -7.05 5.19 11.22
C CYS A 217 -6.22 3.91 11.08
N GLN A 218 -4.89 3.99 11.28
CA GLN A 218 -4.02 2.82 11.31
C GLN A 218 -4.44 1.87 12.43
N SER A 219 -4.67 2.40 13.64
CA SER A 219 -5.14 1.64 14.79
C SER A 219 -6.48 0.92 14.52
N MET A 220 -7.38 1.55 13.75
CA MET A 220 -8.63 0.91 13.34
C MET A 220 -8.43 -0.17 12.26
N LEU A 221 -7.48 0.00 11.34
CA LEU A 221 -7.11 -1.08 10.39
C LEU A 221 -6.52 -2.27 11.12
N ASP A 222 -5.61 -2.04 12.07
CA ASP A 222 -5.00 -3.09 12.89
C ASP A 222 -6.07 -3.86 13.69
N LYS A 223 -7.06 -3.14 14.25
CA LYS A 223 -8.22 -3.76 14.90
C LYS A 223 -9.04 -4.62 13.94
N ILE A 224 -9.29 -4.14 12.71
CA ILE A 224 -10.01 -4.93 11.69
C ILE A 224 -9.20 -6.17 11.30
N ASP A 225 -7.89 -6.06 11.16
CA ASP A 225 -7.01 -7.18 10.82
C ASP A 225 -6.99 -8.23 11.94
N GLN A 226 -6.98 -7.81 13.21
CA GLN A 226 -7.15 -8.70 14.36
C GLN A 226 -8.49 -9.44 14.32
N LEU A 227 -9.58 -8.74 14.00
CA LEU A 227 -10.91 -9.35 13.87
C LEU A 227 -10.97 -10.34 12.71
N LEU A 228 -10.39 -10.01 11.57
CA LEU A 228 -10.32 -10.88 10.39
C LEU A 228 -9.46 -12.13 10.64
N GLY A 229 -8.43 -12.02 11.48
CA GLY A 229 -7.61 -13.16 11.93
C GLY A 229 -6.89 -13.89 10.80
N LEU A 230 -6.55 -13.17 9.71
CA LEU A 230 -5.92 -13.75 8.52
C LEU A 230 -4.39 -13.87 8.64
N ASN A 231 -3.76 -13.04 9.47
CA ASN A 231 -2.30 -13.01 9.69
C ASN A 231 -1.50 -13.00 8.38
N LEU A 232 -1.86 -12.09 7.48
CA LEU A 232 -1.21 -11.99 6.18
C LEU A 232 0.21 -11.39 6.33
N PRO A 233 1.18 -11.82 5.50
CA PRO A 233 2.49 -11.19 5.41
C PRO A 233 2.41 -9.70 5.03
N GLU A 234 3.48 -8.94 5.30
CA GLU A 234 3.45 -7.48 5.12
C GLU A 234 3.48 -7.04 3.66
N THR A 235 4.17 -7.79 2.79
CA THR A 235 4.39 -7.38 1.40
C THR A 235 3.16 -7.67 0.54
N LEU A 236 2.86 -6.76 -0.40
CA LEU A 236 1.70 -6.91 -1.29
C LEU A 236 1.65 -8.27 -1.98
N SER A 237 2.79 -8.72 -2.53
CA SER A 237 2.81 -9.92 -3.36
C SER A 237 2.57 -11.16 -2.52
N GLU A 238 3.25 -11.28 -1.40
CA GLU A 238 3.09 -12.42 -0.51
C GLU A 238 1.70 -12.43 0.15
N ALA A 239 1.24 -11.29 0.69
CA ALA A 239 -0.09 -11.15 1.29
C ALA A 239 -1.20 -11.58 0.34
N PHE A 240 -1.12 -11.13 -0.91
CA PHE A 240 -2.09 -11.45 -1.93
C PHE A 240 -2.06 -12.94 -2.31
N LEU A 241 -0.87 -13.55 -2.44
CA LEU A 241 -0.73 -14.96 -2.75
C LEU A 241 -1.22 -15.86 -1.60
N VAL A 242 -0.80 -15.56 -0.37
CA VAL A 242 -1.25 -16.26 0.85
C VAL A 242 -2.77 -16.16 0.99
N PHE A 243 -3.33 -14.97 0.80
CA PHE A 243 -4.79 -14.80 0.80
C PHE A 243 -5.44 -15.67 -0.28
N THR A 244 -4.96 -15.60 -1.51
CA THR A 244 -5.54 -16.32 -2.64
C THR A 244 -5.52 -17.83 -2.46
N ILE A 245 -4.38 -18.38 -2.02
CA ILE A 245 -4.12 -19.81 -1.96
C ILE A 245 -4.66 -20.40 -0.65
N ASN A 246 -4.33 -19.77 0.49
CA ASN A 246 -4.56 -20.37 1.81
C ASN A 246 -5.90 -19.96 2.42
N VAL A 247 -6.39 -18.75 2.11
CA VAL A 247 -7.65 -18.21 2.67
C VAL A 247 -8.80 -18.43 1.69
N ALA A 248 -8.77 -17.75 0.54
CA ALA A 248 -9.84 -17.76 -0.44
C ALA A 248 -9.93 -19.07 -1.23
N ARG A 249 -8.82 -19.81 -1.36
CA ARG A 249 -8.72 -21.04 -2.18
C ARG A 249 -9.28 -20.84 -3.58
N PHE A 250 -8.92 -19.71 -4.20
CA PHE A 250 -9.40 -19.29 -5.52
C PHE A 250 -10.92 -19.09 -5.65
N LYS A 251 -11.68 -19.07 -4.54
CA LYS A 251 -13.12 -18.80 -4.55
C LYS A 251 -13.38 -17.29 -4.46
N PRO A 252 -14.38 -16.77 -5.19
CA PRO A 252 -14.77 -15.38 -5.04
C PRO A 252 -15.32 -15.12 -3.62
N ILE A 253 -15.14 -13.90 -3.13
CA ILE A 253 -15.76 -13.44 -1.89
C ILE A 253 -17.28 -13.32 -2.13
N VAL A 254 -18.06 -13.83 -1.18
CA VAL A 254 -19.51 -13.70 -1.22
C VAL A 254 -19.92 -12.45 -0.46
N TRP A 255 -20.69 -11.60 -1.12
CA TRP A 255 -21.21 -10.39 -0.50
C TRP A 255 -22.70 -10.59 -0.23
N ASN A 256 -23.08 -10.64 1.05
CA ASN A 256 -24.47 -10.86 1.48
C ASN A 256 -25.18 -9.55 1.81
N CYS A 257 -26.51 -9.57 1.77
CA CYS A 257 -27.38 -8.41 1.98
C CYS A 257 -27.30 -7.89 3.42
#